data_AF-A0A2D4IHL9-F1
#
_entry.id   AF-A0A2D4IHL9-F1
#
_cell.length_a   1.000
_cell.length_b   1.000
_cell.length_c   1.000
_cell.angle_alpha   90.00
_cell.angle_beta   90.00
_cell.angle_gamma   90.00
#
_symmetry.space_group_name_H-M   'P 1'
#
loop_
_entity.id
_entity.type
_entity.pdbx_description
1 polymer ?
#
loop_
_entity_poly.entity_id
_entity_poly.type
_entity_poly.pdbx_seq_one_letter_code
_entity_poly.pdbx_strand_id
1 'polypeptide(L)'
;FISHFYSVSEHISPVLAFGFLGPKQQLFEVCSFFKHQILQYLKDMFDLDIVRYTTVTLLAEDILQLSRRRSDILLSYLGVETIPEVNGTLQNDDVSFSSFK
;
A
#
# COMPACT_ATOMS: atom_id res chain seq x y z
N PHE A 1 -2.72 47.73 4.30
CA PHE A 1 -1.65 46.71 4.23
C PHE A 1 -2.03 45.44 4.99
N ILE A 2 -2.17 45.50 6.33
CA ILE A 2 -2.55 44.33 7.16
C ILE A 2 -3.97 43.79 6.85
N SER A 3 -4.97 44.63 6.56
CA SER A 3 -6.32 44.14 6.21
C SER A 3 -6.37 43.35 4.90
N HIS A 4 -5.59 43.75 3.90
CA HIS A 4 -5.43 42.99 2.66
C HIS A 4 -4.77 41.64 2.90
N PHE A 5 -3.79 41.58 3.81
CA PHE A 5 -3.20 40.31 4.23
C PHE A 5 -4.26 39.39 4.87
N TYR A 6 -5.12 39.90 5.76
CA TYR A 6 -6.20 39.10 6.35
C TYR A 6 -7.26 38.63 5.34
N SER A 7 -7.71 39.49 4.41
CA SER A 7 -8.66 39.08 3.35
C SER A 7 -8.10 37.96 2.47
N VAL A 8 -6.81 38.00 2.14
CA VAL A 8 -6.18 36.91 1.38
C VAL A 8 -6.00 35.67 2.28
N SER A 9 -5.56 35.86 3.52
CA SER A 9 -5.31 34.78 4.48
C SER A 9 -6.58 33.99 4.82
N GLU A 10 -7.75 34.65 4.86
CA GLU A 10 -9.05 34.03 5.15
C GLU A 10 -9.38 32.87 4.22
N HIS A 11 -9.03 33.00 2.94
CA HIS A 11 -9.27 31.96 1.93
C HIS A 11 -8.08 31.01 1.74
N ILE A 12 -6.86 31.48 1.94
CA ILE A 12 -5.65 30.70 1.70
C ILE A 12 -5.29 29.80 2.90
N SER A 13 -5.57 30.25 4.13
CA SER A 13 -5.20 29.50 5.35
C SER A 13 -5.92 28.16 5.49
N PRO A 14 -7.23 28.01 5.19
CA PRO A 14 -7.91 26.71 5.22
C PRO A 14 -7.32 25.72 4.21
N VAL A 15 -6.99 26.18 3.00
CA VAL A 15 -6.39 25.37 1.94
C VAL A 15 -4.99 24.93 2.32
N LEU A 16 -4.18 25.82 2.91
CA LEU A 16 -2.84 25.47 3.40
C LEU A 16 -2.91 24.56 4.62
N ALA A 17 -3.82 24.79 5.56
CA ALA A 17 -4.04 23.90 6.70
C ALA A 17 -4.48 22.51 6.22
N PHE A 18 -5.36 22.41 5.24
CA PHE A 18 -5.77 21.13 4.64
C PHE A 18 -4.69 20.53 3.72
N GLY A 19 -3.80 21.32 3.13
CA GLY A 19 -2.66 20.80 2.36
C GLY A 19 -1.52 20.28 3.25
N PHE A 20 -1.22 20.95 4.36
CA PHE A 20 -0.17 20.58 5.31
C PHE A 20 -0.64 19.59 6.40
N LEU A 21 -1.92 19.64 6.78
CA LEU A 21 -2.52 18.81 7.84
C LEU A 21 -3.66 17.90 7.34
N GLY A 22 -4.04 17.97 6.05
CA GLY A 22 -5.12 17.16 5.47
C GLY A 22 -4.88 15.66 5.53
N PRO A 23 -5.87 14.87 5.10
CA PRO A 23 -6.40 13.73 5.83
C PRO A 23 -5.37 12.62 6.01
N LYS A 24 -4.48 12.80 6.99
CA LYS A 24 -3.58 11.76 7.52
C LYS A 24 -4.36 10.53 7.95
N GLN A 25 -5.66 10.68 8.23
CA GLN A 25 -6.57 9.60 8.60
C GLN A 25 -6.60 8.47 7.57
N GLN A 26 -6.75 8.77 6.28
CA GLN A 26 -6.87 7.75 5.24
C GLN A 26 -5.54 7.00 5.05
N LEU A 27 -4.42 7.71 4.99
CA LEU A 27 -3.10 7.08 4.92
C LEU A 27 -2.80 6.28 6.20
N PHE A 28 -3.18 6.80 7.37
CA PHE A 28 -3.02 6.11 8.65
C PHE A 28 -3.84 4.81 8.68
N GLU A 29 -5.07 4.83 8.19
CA GLU A 29 -5.92 3.65 8.07
C GLU A 29 -5.29 2.60 7.15
N VAL A 30 -4.80 3.02 5.97
CA VAL A 30 -4.11 2.14 5.03
C VAL A 30 -2.83 1.56 5.64
N CYS A 31 -1.99 2.38 6.26
CA CYS A 31 -0.76 1.93 6.92
C CYS A 31 -1.06 1.00 8.11
N SER A 32 -2.10 1.31 8.89
CA SER A 32 -2.54 0.47 10.00
C SER A 32 -3.04 -0.88 9.49
N PHE A 33 -3.85 -0.89 8.44
CA PHE A 33 -4.32 -2.12 7.80
C PHE A 33 -3.16 -2.96 7.27
N PHE A 34 -2.23 -2.35 6.54
CA PHE A 34 -1.04 -3.03 6.03
C PHE A 34 -0.22 -3.64 7.16
N LYS A 35 0.04 -2.88 8.23
CA LYS A 35 0.73 -3.37 9.43
C LYS A 35 0.05 -4.60 10.01
N HIS A 36 -1.28 -4.59 10.16
CA HIS A 36 -2.03 -5.74 10.67
C HIS A 36 -1.87 -6.96 9.75
N GLN A 37 -1.95 -6.77 8.43
CA GLN A 37 -1.80 -7.84 7.45
C GLN A 37 -0.40 -8.47 7.50
N ILE A 38 0.67 -7.66 7.61
CA ILE A 38 2.04 -8.15 7.73
C ILE A 38 2.27 -8.87 9.06
N LEU A 39 1.78 -8.32 10.18
CA LEU A 39 1.92 -8.97 11.48
C LEU A 39 1.22 -10.33 11.51
N GLN A 40 0.04 -10.44 10.91
CA GLN A 40 -0.67 -11.70 10.83
C GLN A 40 0.02 -12.68 9.87
N TYR A 41 0.50 -12.22 8.71
CA TYR A 41 1.30 -13.04 7.80
C TYR A 41 2.52 -13.64 8.51
N LEU A 42 3.27 -12.84 9.27
CA LEU A 42 4.41 -13.32 10.04
C LEU A 42 4.00 -14.36 11.08
N LYS A 43 2.89 -14.16 11.80
CA LYS A 43 2.37 -15.15 12.75
C LYS A 43 2.05 -16.47 12.04
N ASP A 44 1.30 -16.39 10.94
CA ASP A 44 0.89 -17.56 10.16
C ASP A 44 2.10 -18.31 9.60
N MET A 45 3.16 -17.62 9.17
CA MET A 45 4.39 -18.25 8.69
C MET A 45 5.04 -19.18 9.72
N PHE A 46 4.94 -18.85 11.01
CA PHE A 46 5.56 -19.62 12.11
C PHE A 46 4.56 -20.48 12.88
N ASP A 47 3.30 -20.53 12.44
CA ASP A 47 2.27 -21.37 13.03
C ASP A 47 2.32 -22.77 12.41
N LEU A 48 2.59 -23.78 13.25
CA LEU A 48 2.75 -25.18 12.83
C LEU A 48 1.42 -25.83 12.43
N ASP A 49 0.28 -25.26 12.83
CA ASP A 49 -1.04 -25.71 12.41
C ASP A 49 -1.44 -25.11 11.05
N ILE A 50 -0.78 -24.03 10.64
CA ILE A 50 -1.05 -23.32 9.37
C ILE A 50 -0.04 -23.72 8.29
N VAL A 51 1.24 -23.88 8.64
CA VAL A 51 2.33 -24.13 7.71
C VAL A 51 3.00 -25.48 8.00
N ARG A 52 3.24 -26.27 6.95
CA ARG A 52 3.79 -27.63 7.08
C ARG A 52 5.32 -27.62 7.10
N TYR A 53 5.89 -27.66 8.30
CA TYR A 53 7.33 -27.76 8.54
C TYR A 53 7.92 -29.18 8.35
N THR A 54 7.40 -29.95 7.40
CA THR A 54 7.82 -31.35 7.16
C THR A 54 8.94 -31.45 6.12
N THR A 55 8.84 -30.68 5.04
CA THR A 55 9.88 -30.58 4.01
C THR A 55 10.02 -29.14 3.54
N VAL A 56 11.20 -28.78 3.03
CA VAL A 56 11.45 -27.43 2.48
C VAL A 56 10.46 -27.10 1.36
N THR A 57 10.11 -28.08 0.52
CA THR A 57 9.17 -27.88 -0.60
C THR A 57 7.77 -27.52 -0.11
N LEU A 58 7.24 -28.24 0.89
CA LEU A 58 5.91 -27.98 1.44
C LEU A 58 5.88 -26.65 2.20
N LEU A 59 6.92 -26.34 2.96
CA LEU A 59 7.09 -25.05 3.61
C LEU A 59 7.09 -23.89 2.60
N ALA A 60 7.84 -24.02 1.51
CA ALA A 60 7.92 -22.99 0.48
C ALA A 60 6.58 -22.77 -0.22
N GLU A 61 5.85 -23.85 -0.49
CA GLU A 61 4.51 -23.78 -1.07
C GLU A 61 3.52 -23.06 -0.14
N ASP A 62 3.51 -23.41 1.15
CA ASP A 62 2.61 -22.80 2.14
C ASP A 62 2.92 -21.31 2.35
N ILE A 63 4.20 -20.93 2.44
CA ILE A 63 4.62 -19.53 2.53
C ILE A 63 4.18 -18.74 1.28
N LEU A 64 4.34 -19.32 0.09
CA LEU A 64 3.91 -18.69 -1.16
C LEU A 64 2.39 -18.49 -1.19
N GLN A 65 1.61 -19.48 -0.75
CA GLN A 65 0.15 -19.39 -0.66
C GLN A 65 -0.28 -18.30 0.34
N LEU A 66 0.35 -18.23 1.51
CA LEU A 66 0.12 -17.16 2.49
C LEU A 66 0.42 -15.79 1.88
N SER A 67 1.54 -15.65 1.17
CA SER A 67 1.95 -14.40 0.53
C SER A 67 0.94 -13.93 -0.52
N ARG A 68 0.49 -14.84 -1.40
CA ARG A 68 -0.53 -14.54 -2.42
C ARG A 68 -1.85 -14.11 -1.79
N ARG A 69 -2.36 -14.89 -0.84
CA ARG A 69 -3.60 -14.58 -0.13
C ARG A 69 -3.56 -13.20 0.52
N ARG A 70 -2.44 -12.85 1.18
CA ARG A 70 -2.28 -11.54 1.83
C ARG A 70 -2.20 -10.42 0.81
N SER A 71 -1.53 -10.65 -0.32
CA SER A 71 -1.45 -9.70 -1.45
C SER A 71 -2.83 -9.42 -2.04
N ASP A 72 -3.64 -10.46 -2.28
CA ASP A 72 -5.00 -10.30 -2.80
C ASP A 72 -5.88 -9.43 -1.87
N ILE A 73 -5.79 -9.66 -0.55
CA ILE A 73 -6.51 -8.86 0.44
C ILE A 73 -6.05 -7.39 0.40
N LEU A 74 -4.73 -7.16 0.31
CA LEU A 74 -4.17 -5.81 0.27
C LEU A 74 -4.56 -5.07 -1.01
N LEU A 75 -4.50 -5.73 -2.17
CA LEU A 75 -4.88 -5.15 -3.46
C LEU A 75 -6.38 -4.84 -3.52
N SER A 76 -7.21 -5.77 -3.02
CA SER A 76 -8.66 -5.55 -2.90
C SER A 76 -8.99 -4.35 -2.03
N TYR A 77 -8.28 -4.19 -0.90
CA TYR A 77 -8.46 -3.04 -0.01
C TYR A 77 -8.05 -1.70 -0.67
N LEU A 78 -7.04 -1.71 -1.53
CA LEU A 78 -6.60 -0.54 -2.28
C LEU A 78 -7.45 -0.25 -3.53
N GLY A 79 -8.39 -1.13 -3.88
CA GLY A 79 -9.18 -1.02 -5.12
C GLY A 79 -8.35 -1.23 -6.39
N VAL A 80 -7.22 -1.93 -6.29
CA VAL A 80 -6.34 -2.26 -7.43
C VAL A 80 -6.68 -3.67 -7.91
N GLU A 81 -7.24 -3.77 -9.12
CA GLU A 81 -7.48 -5.05 -9.79
C GLU A 81 -6.13 -5.70 -10.14
N THR A 82 -5.99 -7.00 -9.88
CA THR A 82 -4.75 -7.75 -10.13
C THR A 82 -4.47 -7.86 -11.63
N ILE A 83 -3.36 -7.29 -12.10
CA ILE A 83 -2.72 -7.73 -13.35
C ILE A 83 -1.90 -8.97 -12.95
N PRO A 84 -2.21 -10.17 -13.46
CA PRO A 84 -1.39 -11.34 -13.17
C PRO A 84 -0.07 -11.17 -13.93
N GLU A 85 0.95 -10.61 -13.28
CA GLU A 85 2.32 -10.67 -13.79
C GLU A 85 2.79 -12.12 -13.76
N VAL A 86 2.63 -12.78 -14.90
CA VAL A 86 3.23 -14.09 -15.16
C VAL A 86 4.72 -13.87 -15.40
N ASN A 87 5.54 -14.44 -14.51
CA ASN A 87 6.97 -14.73 -14.64
C ASN A 87 7.87 -13.74 -15.41
N GLY A 88 8.77 -13.10 -14.65
CA GLY A 88 10.20 -13.10 -14.95
C GLY A 88 10.59 -12.69 -16.38
N THR A 89 10.37 -11.43 -16.73
CA THR A 89 11.14 -10.78 -17.80
C THR A 89 11.72 -9.48 -17.26
N LEU A 90 13.04 -9.46 -17.08
CA LEU A 90 13.81 -8.22 -17.06
C LEU A 90 13.59 -7.57 -18.43
N GLN A 91 12.85 -6.48 -18.48
CA GLN A 91 12.96 -5.56 -19.61
C GLN A 91 13.24 -4.16 -19.07
N ASN A 92 14.52 -3.82 -19.14
CA ASN A 92 14.98 -2.45 -19.13
C ASN A 92 14.29 -1.66 -20.24
N ASP A 93 14.22 -0.36 -19.99
CA ASP A 93 14.22 0.77 -20.92
C ASP A 93 12.94 1.62 -21.04
N ASP A 94 13.21 2.89 -20.75
CA ASP A 94 12.61 4.13 -21.22
C ASP A 94 11.33 4.67 -20.57
N VAL A 95 11.59 5.49 -19.54
CA VAL A 95 10.81 6.67 -19.18
C VAL A 95 10.63 7.56 -20.41
N SER A 96 9.38 7.77 -20.86
CA SER A 96 9.02 8.91 -21.70
C SER A 96 7.82 9.66 -21.14
N PHE A 97 8.10 10.87 -20.66
CA PHE A 97 7.18 11.84 -20.07
C PHE A 97 6.62 12.73 -21.20
N SER A 98 5.33 12.62 -21.53
CA SER A 98 4.57 13.56 -22.38
C SER A 98 3.12 13.06 -22.46
N SER A 99 2.03 13.79 -22.22
CA SER A 99 1.78 15.23 -22.35
C SER A 99 0.55 15.62 -21.53
N PHE A 100 0.56 16.82 -20.96
CA PHE A 100 -0.63 17.58 -20.61
C PHE A 100 -1.33 18.06 -21.90
N LYS A 101 -2.66 18.01 -21.93
CA LYS A 101 -3.48 18.93 -22.71
C LYS A 101 -4.72 19.30 -21.91
#